data_AF-A0A9W8FFV7-F1
#
_entry.id   AF-A0A9W8FFV7-F1
#
_cell.length_a   1.000
_cell.length_b   1.000
_cell.length_c   1.000
_cell.angle_alpha   90.00
_cell.angle_beta   90.00
_cell.angle_gamma   90.00
#
_symmetry.space_group_name_H-M   'P 1'
#
loop_
_entity.id
_entity.type
_entity.pdbx_description
1 polymer ?
#
loop_
_entity_poly.entity_id
_entity_poly.type
_entity_poly.pdbx_seq_one_letter_code
_entity_poly.pdbx_strand_id
1 'polypeptide(L)'
;MFIIKARDRHSGLAQRSVPLVGLQAIGLIFVGVIGAISTALQEWPCFLKLWFGNIGYYALYSAIAARAFQHIVVSNVHILTNKVASSKNPEFKGVVQQSDTLAYLNQNRRPMRSASQSSSFSNTGFDSEMNRLSHNPGAVVGRNVISKSEKKNPMNLLSSLEHNNAHMDDETDTKLYMRLKKYTRLQRYATDKALVLFIFGHIFAAVAISLVINIVNKQFTLRPVSNNCTLVWGFLPMVIIPGFYVVFILPILLVKCWSLKDAYGIRNDLYVSIIVGALCIVLTVIWETALFHLAVKWSGWFFSWLCAIILHTVSLAIPLWSANRHSREVLSRIHGSDALANPDPAGQSMAAVIANAAGGSDIGRRAEFNGVLADPYEYRYFCDFAASCFCSEMTAFIDEYQSLKTQTIIALGSEDIWREDADQLDPGYMSRMTSTIDNDIDYLALANRDHSNSKTLRLQTPPTVCILETARAVYPQYDLNEATPFPVASMDKLVVMFSVFINSNSYTAVSLPSAMVLRIRERLGRSQLTLTIFDEIKDEVLNMLYFDVFTRYAKRK
;
A
#
# COMPACT_ATOMS: atom_id res chain seq x y z
N MET A 1 8.75 -2.48 -20.51
CA MET A 1 7.66 -1.53 -20.21
C MET A 1 7.10 -1.69 -18.79
N PHE A 2 6.63 -2.88 -18.37
CA PHE A 2 6.08 -3.11 -17.03
C PHE A 2 7.03 -2.67 -15.90
N ILE A 3 8.31 -3.07 -15.97
CA ILE A 3 9.35 -2.66 -14.98
C ILE A 3 9.51 -1.14 -14.90
N ILE A 4 9.49 -0.45 -16.05
CA ILE A 4 9.64 1.01 -16.13
C ILE A 4 8.44 1.69 -15.48
N LYS A 5 7.22 1.22 -15.76
CA LYS A 5 6.00 1.79 -15.19
C LYS A 5 5.82 1.44 -13.71
N ALA A 6 6.21 0.24 -13.29
CA ALA A 6 6.14 -0.14 -11.89
C ALA A 6 7.21 0.55 -11.03
N ARG A 7 8.24 1.16 -11.64
CA ARG A 7 9.17 2.05 -10.94
C ARG A 7 8.49 3.37 -10.53
N ASP A 8 7.42 3.76 -11.22
CA ASP A 8 6.59 4.87 -10.80
C ASP A 8 5.76 4.44 -9.58
N ARG A 9 6.20 4.87 -8.39
CA ARG A 9 5.59 4.52 -7.09
C ARG A 9 4.12 4.94 -7.01
N HIS A 10 3.70 5.82 -7.92
CA HIS A 10 2.38 6.43 -7.91
C HIS A 10 1.35 5.70 -8.80
N SER A 11 1.77 4.60 -9.41
CA SER A 11 0.86 3.74 -10.17
C SER A 11 0.33 2.62 -9.29
N GLY A 12 -0.91 2.17 -9.50
CA GLY A 12 -1.43 0.94 -8.87
C GLY A 12 -0.58 -0.31 -9.18
N LEU A 13 0.37 -0.21 -10.13
CA LEU A 13 1.41 -1.22 -10.39
C LEU A 13 2.49 -1.26 -9.30
N ALA A 14 2.78 -0.15 -8.61
CA ALA A 14 3.78 -0.08 -7.56
C ALA A 14 3.43 -0.93 -6.33
N GLN A 15 2.14 -1.12 -6.09
CA GLN A 15 1.64 -2.02 -5.06
C GLN A 15 1.75 -3.49 -5.44
N ARG A 16 1.95 -3.80 -6.73
CA ARG A 16 2.22 -5.15 -7.20
C ARG A 16 3.71 -5.44 -7.10
N SER A 17 4.05 -6.61 -6.57
CA SER A 17 5.43 -7.08 -6.56
C SER A 17 5.90 -7.39 -7.98
N VAL A 18 6.66 -6.46 -8.56
CA VAL A 18 7.30 -6.60 -9.88
C VAL A 18 8.08 -7.91 -10.03
N PRO A 19 8.95 -8.34 -9.07
CA PRO A 19 9.70 -9.57 -9.25
C PRO A 19 8.78 -10.81 -9.28
N LEU A 20 7.74 -10.86 -8.43
CA LEU A 20 6.83 -12.00 -8.41
C LEU A 20 5.97 -12.08 -9.68
N VAL A 21 5.49 -10.92 -10.16
CA VAL A 21 4.76 -10.83 -11.42
C VAL A 21 5.65 -11.19 -12.61
N GLY A 22 6.92 -10.80 -12.59
CA GLY A 22 7.91 -11.19 -13.60
C GLY A 22 8.18 -12.70 -13.61
N LEU A 23 8.35 -13.32 -12.44
CA LEU A 23 8.53 -14.77 -12.32
C LEU A 23 7.28 -15.54 -12.79
N GLN A 24 6.09 -15.05 -12.47
CA GLN A 24 4.85 -15.59 -13.02
C GLN A 24 4.84 -15.50 -14.55
N ALA A 25 5.21 -14.35 -15.12
CA ALA A 25 5.27 -14.16 -16.58
C ALA A 25 6.24 -15.15 -17.24
N ILE A 26 7.40 -15.39 -16.62
CA ILE A 26 8.36 -16.40 -17.08
C ILE A 26 7.70 -17.79 -17.05
N GLY A 27 7.09 -18.19 -15.94
CA GLY A 27 6.36 -19.47 -15.85
C GLY A 27 5.28 -19.62 -16.93
N LEU A 28 4.51 -18.55 -17.19
CA LEU A 28 3.51 -18.50 -18.25
C LEU A 28 4.12 -18.65 -19.64
N ILE A 29 5.27 -18.05 -19.92
CA ILE A 29 5.97 -18.21 -21.20
C ILE A 29 6.44 -19.65 -21.37
N PHE A 30 7.02 -20.27 -20.33
CA PHE A 30 7.45 -21.66 -20.40
C PHE A 30 6.27 -22.60 -20.69
N VAL A 31 5.16 -22.48 -19.94
CA VAL A 31 3.94 -23.30 -20.11
C VAL A 31 3.21 -22.98 -21.42
N GLY A 32 3.20 -21.72 -21.84
CA GLY A 32 2.57 -21.28 -23.08
C GLY A 32 3.33 -21.77 -24.32
N VAL A 33 4.65 -21.60 -24.34
CA VAL A 33 5.51 -22.03 -25.45
C VAL A 33 5.48 -23.55 -25.60
N ILE A 34 5.61 -24.32 -24.51
CA ILE A 34 5.49 -25.77 -24.58
C ILE A 34 4.09 -26.20 -25.03
N GLY A 35 3.04 -25.51 -24.56
CA GLY A 35 1.67 -25.80 -24.96
C GLY A 35 1.44 -25.56 -26.46
N ALA A 36 1.95 -24.44 -26.97
CA ALA A 36 1.89 -24.10 -28.38
C ALA A 36 2.68 -25.10 -29.25
N ILE A 37 3.93 -25.39 -28.89
CA ILE A 37 4.79 -26.31 -29.63
C ILE A 37 4.19 -27.72 -29.62
N SER A 38 3.74 -28.22 -28.46
CA SER A 38 3.13 -29.55 -28.33
C SER A 38 1.81 -29.67 -29.09
N THR A 39 1.15 -28.54 -29.35
CA THR A 39 -0.07 -28.49 -30.19
C THR A 39 0.28 -28.44 -31.68
N ALA A 40 1.33 -27.71 -32.05
CA ALA A 40 1.72 -27.50 -33.44
C ALA A 40 2.52 -28.68 -34.03
N LEU A 41 3.31 -29.37 -33.21
CA LEU A 41 4.17 -30.48 -33.64
C LEU A 41 3.67 -31.78 -33.04
N GLN A 42 3.39 -32.78 -33.90
CA GLN A 42 2.96 -34.12 -33.47
C GLN A 42 4.10 -34.90 -32.79
N GLU A 43 5.35 -34.66 -33.23
CA GLU A 43 6.54 -35.26 -32.66
C GLU A 43 7.41 -34.18 -32.01
N TRP A 44 7.70 -34.34 -30.72
CA TRP A 44 8.56 -33.44 -29.97
C TRP A 44 9.36 -34.20 -28.91
N PRO A 45 10.63 -33.83 -28.64
CA PRO A 45 11.46 -34.52 -27.67
C PRO A 45 10.83 -34.60 -26.27
N CYS A 46 10.69 -35.81 -25.74
CA CYS A 46 10.02 -36.03 -24.46
C CYS A 46 10.73 -35.33 -23.29
N PHE A 47 12.06 -35.25 -23.33
CA PHE A 47 12.81 -34.54 -22.29
C PHE A 47 12.44 -33.05 -22.29
N LEU A 48 12.36 -32.37 -23.44
CA LEU A 48 11.94 -30.96 -23.48
C LEU A 48 10.52 -30.79 -22.92
N LYS A 49 9.61 -31.72 -23.24
CA LYS A 49 8.26 -31.72 -22.68
C LYS A 49 8.28 -31.78 -21.14
N LEU A 50 9.08 -32.70 -20.59
CA LEU A 50 9.25 -32.87 -19.15
C LEU A 50 9.86 -31.63 -18.48
N TRP A 51 10.96 -31.10 -19.01
CA TRP A 51 11.70 -29.99 -18.43
C TRP A 51 10.89 -28.69 -18.42
N PHE A 52 10.35 -28.29 -19.58
CA PHE A 52 9.57 -27.06 -19.68
C PHE A 52 8.24 -27.15 -18.92
N GLY A 53 7.61 -28.33 -18.91
CA GLY A 53 6.41 -28.58 -18.12
C GLY A 53 6.68 -28.45 -16.62
N ASN A 54 7.68 -29.17 -16.09
CA ASN A 54 8.03 -29.12 -14.68
C ASN A 54 8.47 -27.72 -14.25
N ILE A 55 9.43 -27.11 -14.94
CA ILE A 55 9.91 -25.77 -14.58
C ILE A 55 8.79 -24.73 -14.70
N GLY A 56 8.06 -24.77 -15.81
CA GLY A 56 7.00 -23.81 -16.10
C GLY A 56 5.87 -23.86 -15.07
N TYR A 57 5.31 -25.04 -14.79
CA TYR A 57 4.24 -25.17 -13.81
C TYR A 57 4.68 -24.85 -12.39
N TYR A 58 5.89 -25.26 -11.98
CA TYR A 58 6.38 -24.94 -10.64
C TYR A 58 6.59 -23.44 -10.49
N ALA A 59 7.23 -22.79 -11.46
CA ALA A 59 7.38 -21.33 -11.46
C ALA A 59 6.02 -20.62 -11.42
N LEU A 60 5.07 -21.06 -12.25
CA LEU A 60 3.74 -20.47 -12.34
C LEU A 60 2.95 -20.58 -11.03
N TYR A 61 2.77 -21.79 -10.50
CA TYR A 61 1.92 -22.01 -9.33
C TYR A 61 2.56 -21.52 -8.03
N SER A 62 3.88 -21.66 -7.89
CA SER A 62 4.58 -21.07 -6.74
C SER A 62 4.52 -19.54 -6.78
N ALA A 63 4.60 -18.90 -7.96
CA ALA A 63 4.43 -17.45 -8.09
C ALA A 63 3.00 -16.99 -7.77
N ILE A 64 1.96 -17.68 -8.27
CA ILE A 64 0.56 -17.37 -7.93
C ILE A 64 0.34 -17.52 -6.41
N ALA A 65 0.81 -18.61 -5.82
CA ALA A 65 0.68 -18.86 -4.38
C ALA A 65 1.43 -17.80 -3.55
N ALA A 66 2.65 -17.45 -3.96
CA ALA A 66 3.46 -16.42 -3.31
C ALA A 66 2.78 -15.03 -3.36
N ARG A 67 2.21 -14.65 -4.52
CA ARG A 67 1.46 -13.40 -4.68
C ARG A 67 0.22 -13.37 -3.79
N ALA A 68 -0.55 -14.45 -3.76
CA ALA A 68 -1.72 -14.56 -2.90
C ALA A 68 -1.34 -14.47 -1.42
N PHE A 69 -0.31 -15.20 -1.00
CA PHE A 69 0.20 -15.14 0.38
C PHE A 69 0.67 -13.74 0.77
N GLN A 70 1.45 -13.07 -0.09
CA GLN A 70 1.89 -11.70 0.13
C GLN A 70 0.71 -10.75 0.33
N HIS A 71 -0.26 -10.81 -0.58
CA HIS A 71 -1.45 -9.98 -0.51
C HIS A 71 -2.21 -10.23 0.80
N ILE A 72 -2.44 -11.49 1.19
CA ILE A 72 -3.12 -11.82 2.46
C ILE A 72 -2.39 -11.23 3.66
N VAL A 73 -1.06 -11.37 3.73
CA VAL A 73 -0.30 -10.90 4.89
C VAL A 73 -0.30 -9.37 4.95
N VAL A 74 0.05 -8.71 3.85
CA VAL A 74 0.10 -7.23 3.78
C VAL A 74 -1.28 -6.64 4.10
N SER A 75 -2.34 -7.20 3.52
CA SER A 75 -3.70 -6.74 3.75
C SER A 75 -4.13 -6.86 5.21
N ASN A 76 -3.85 -8.00 5.86
CA ASN A 76 -4.22 -8.20 7.25
C ASN A 76 -3.42 -7.31 8.20
N VAL A 77 -2.13 -7.08 7.94
CA VAL A 77 -1.33 -6.14 8.74
C VAL A 77 -1.97 -4.77 8.68
N HIS A 78 -2.28 -4.25 7.50
CA HIS A 78 -2.88 -2.93 7.34
C HIS A 78 -4.23 -2.79 8.04
N ILE A 79 -5.15 -3.76 7.85
CA ILE A 79 -6.46 -3.76 8.50
C ILE A 79 -6.33 -3.79 10.02
N LEU A 80 -5.43 -4.62 10.56
CA LEU A 80 -5.23 -4.75 12.00
C LEU A 80 -4.56 -3.51 12.59
N THR A 81 -3.56 -2.94 11.92
CA THR A 81 -2.91 -1.69 12.33
C THR A 81 -3.93 -0.56 12.45
N ASN A 82 -4.81 -0.40 11.46
CA ASN A 82 -5.83 0.65 11.49
C ASN A 82 -6.85 0.44 12.61
N LYS A 83 -7.22 -0.82 12.91
CA LYS A 83 -8.09 -1.13 14.06
C LYS A 83 -7.42 -0.86 15.41
N VAL A 84 -6.12 -1.12 15.53
CA VAL A 84 -5.38 -0.82 16.76
C VAL A 84 -5.23 0.69 16.91
N ALA A 85 -4.93 1.41 15.84
CA ALA A 85 -4.83 2.87 15.84
C ALA A 85 -6.16 3.57 16.16
N SER A 86 -7.30 2.95 15.83
CA SER A 86 -8.62 3.47 16.17
C SER A 86 -9.13 3.05 17.55
N SER A 87 -8.44 2.15 18.26
CA SER A 87 -8.81 1.80 19.63
C SER A 87 -8.62 2.99 20.57
N LYS A 88 -9.55 3.14 21.53
CA LYS A 88 -9.52 4.19 22.55
C LYS A 88 -8.52 3.89 23.67
N ASN A 89 -7.97 2.68 23.73
CA ASN A 89 -7.14 2.26 24.83
C ASN A 89 -5.78 3.03 24.81
N PRO A 90 -5.49 3.82 25.86
CA PRO A 90 -4.34 4.71 25.91
C PRO A 90 -3.01 3.96 25.89
N GLU A 91 -2.96 2.70 26.32
CA GLU A 91 -1.74 1.89 26.28
C GLU A 91 -1.24 1.67 24.84
N PHE A 92 -2.14 1.65 23.85
CA PHE A 92 -1.77 1.44 22.45
C PHE A 92 -1.36 2.72 21.71
N LYS A 93 -1.66 3.91 22.25
CA LYS A 93 -1.34 5.20 21.58
C LYS A 93 0.16 5.44 21.39
N GLY A 94 1.04 4.70 22.05
CA GLY A 94 2.50 4.75 21.86
C GLY A 94 3.14 3.49 21.26
N VAL A 95 2.41 2.37 21.17
CA VAL A 95 2.98 1.07 20.75
C VAL A 95 2.99 0.92 19.22
N VAL A 96 2.08 1.61 18.53
CA VAL A 96 2.04 1.65 17.07
C VAL A 96 2.52 3.02 16.61
N GLN A 97 3.82 3.27 16.75
CA GLN A 97 4.47 4.26 15.90
C GLN A 97 4.36 3.70 14.48
N GLN A 98 3.40 4.24 13.73
CA GLN A 98 3.09 3.85 12.35
C GLN A 98 4.35 3.92 11.48
N SER A 99 5.34 4.71 11.87
CA SER A 99 6.68 4.77 11.29
C SER A 99 7.44 3.44 11.33
N ASP A 100 7.42 2.67 12.43
CA ASP A 100 8.44 1.64 12.70
C ASP A 100 8.09 0.25 12.15
N THR A 101 6.82 -0.13 12.26
CA THR A 101 6.35 -1.40 11.66
C THR A 101 6.41 -1.33 10.14
N LEU A 102 6.18 -0.13 9.61
CA LEU A 102 6.35 0.17 8.21
C LEU A 102 7.86 0.37 7.89
N ALA A 103 8.68 1.02 8.73
CA ALA A 103 10.16 1.15 8.62
C ALA A 103 10.86 -0.17 8.28
N TYR A 104 10.37 -1.25 8.89
CA TYR A 104 10.84 -2.61 8.68
C TYR A 104 10.54 -3.17 7.27
N LEU A 105 9.49 -2.69 6.59
CA LEU A 105 9.13 -3.10 5.22
C LEU A 105 10.09 -2.56 4.16
N ASN A 106 10.61 -1.34 4.28
CA ASN A 106 11.54 -0.76 3.29
C ASN A 106 13.01 -1.08 3.60
N GLN A 107 13.37 -1.44 4.85
CA GLN A 107 14.73 -1.92 5.16
C GLN A 107 15.11 -3.16 4.32
N ASN A 108 14.10 -3.90 3.82
CA ASN A 108 14.28 -5.00 2.87
C ASN A 108 14.31 -4.60 1.39
N ARG A 109 13.89 -3.39 1.01
CA ARG A 109 14.03 -2.80 -0.33
C ARG A 109 15.20 -1.82 -0.35
N ARG A 110 16.44 -2.37 -0.35
CA ARG A 110 17.61 -1.55 -0.67
C ARG A 110 17.37 -0.90 -2.04
N PRO A 111 17.58 0.42 -2.21
CA PRO A 111 17.71 0.98 -3.54
C PRO A 111 18.81 0.17 -4.25
N MET A 112 18.50 -0.36 -5.43
CA MET A 112 19.51 -0.95 -6.30
C MET A 112 20.58 0.12 -6.46
N ARG A 113 21.76 -0.09 -5.85
CA ARG A 113 22.92 0.77 -5.99
C ARG A 113 23.12 0.94 -7.49
N SER A 114 22.79 2.11 -8.03
CA SER A 114 23.42 2.57 -9.25
C SER A 114 24.92 2.53 -8.95
N ALA A 115 25.66 1.76 -9.73
CA ALA A 115 27.11 1.70 -9.65
C ALA A 115 27.66 3.09 -10.02
N SER A 116 27.75 3.97 -9.03
CA SER A 116 28.50 5.22 -9.10
C SER A 116 29.76 5.03 -8.25
N GLN A 117 30.88 5.30 -8.90
CA GLN A 117 32.27 5.14 -8.49
C GLN A 117 32.56 5.45 -7.02
N SER A 118 33.37 4.56 -6.44
CA SER A 118 34.05 4.72 -5.16
C SER A 118 35.11 5.82 -5.24
N SER A 119 34.96 6.87 -4.45
CA SER A 119 36.10 7.63 -3.91
C SER A 119 36.19 7.37 -2.41
N SER A 120 37.33 6.80 -2.04
CA SER A 120 37.74 6.49 -0.67
C SER A 120 38.14 7.76 0.07
N PHE A 121 37.50 8.04 1.20
CA PHE A 121 38.11 8.82 2.27
C PHE A 121 37.84 8.12 3.60
N SER A 122 38.92 7.90 4.33
CA SER A 122 38.98 7.23 5.62
C SER A 122 39.29 8.27 6.70
N ASN A 123 38.62 8.18 7.83
CA ASN A 123 39.01 8.70 9.15
C ASN A 123 38.13 8.00 10.19
N THR A 124 38.70 7.09 11.01
CA THR A 124 39.01 7.31 12.45
C THR A 124 37.80 7.82 13.23
N GLY A 125 37.17 7.13 14.17
CA GLY A 125 37.65 6.23 15.23
C GLY A 125 37.14 6.80 16.56
N PHE A 126 36.51 6.00 17.44
CA PHE A 126 36.57 6.11 18.92
C PHE A 126 35.58 5.13 19.58
N ASP A 127 36.12 4.35 20.52
CA ASP A 127 35.42 3.49 21.48
C ASP A 127 34.95 4.27 22.72
N SER A 128 33.86 3.84 23.37
CA SER A 128 33.65 3.81 24.85
C SER A 128 32.22 3.36 25.16
N GLU A 129 32.03 2.21 25.82
CA GLU A 129 31.75 2.05 27.28
C GLU A 129 30.38 2.61 27.70
N MET A 130 29.36 1.76 27.90
CA MET A 130 29.03 1.04 29.15
C MET A 130 28.54 1.97 30.27
N ASN A 131 27.24 1.93 30.59
CA ASN A 131 26.81 1.87 31.99
C ASN A 131 25.37 1.37 32.18
N ARG A 132 25.26 0.45 33.14
CA ARG A 132 24.04 -0.04 33.79
C ARG A 132 23.44 1.04 34.67
N LEU A 133 22.13 1.04 34.88
CA LEU A 133 21.55 1.22 36.22
C LEU A 133 20.14 0.64 36.31
N SER A 134 20.02 -0.25 37.31
CA SER A 134 18.82 -0.91 37.79
C SER A 134 18.18 -0.03 38.85
N HIS A 135 16.85 0.13 38.83
CA HIS A 135 16.10 0.53 40.02
C HIS A 135 14.72 -0.14 40.08
N ASN A 136 14.58 -0.99 41.09
CA ASN A 136 13.32 -1.41 41.72
C ASN A 136 12.88 -0.33 42.72
N PRO A 137 11.56 -0.14 42.90
CA PRO A 137 10.94 -0.36 44.22
C PRO A 137 9.58 -1.05 44.06
N GLY A 138 8.98 -1.77 45.01
CA GLY A 138 9.02 -1.71 46.47
C GLY A 138 7.60 -2.04 46.92
N ALA A 139 7.42 -3.22 47.53
CA ALA A 139 6.13 -3.75 47.92
C ALA A 139 5.58 -3.01 49.15
N VAL A 140 4.34 -2.53 49.08
CA VAL A 140 3.59 -1.99 50.21
C VAL A 140 2.40 -2.91 50.51
N VAL A 141 2.46 -3.51 51.70
CA VAL A 141 1.42 -4.33 52.32
C VAL A 141 0.38 -3.41 52.95
N GLY A 142 -0.87 -3.51 52.49
CA GLY A 142 -2.02 -2.79 53.06
C GLY A 142 -3.18 -3.75 53.35
N ARG A 143 -3.43 -3.97 54.64
CA ARG A 143 -4.48 -4.83 55.21
C ARG A 143 -5.65 -3.93 55.64
N ASN A 144 -6.87 -4.14 55.12
CA ASN A 144 -8.12 -3.54 55.64
C ASN A 144 -9.23 -4.60 55.53
N VAL A 145 -9.71 -5.16 56.65
CA VAL A 145 -10.83 -4.71 57.51
C VAL A 145 -12.18 -4.74 56.78
N ILE A 146 -12.96 -5.76 57.14
CA ILE A 146 -14.32 -6.04 56.68
C ILE A 146 -15.30 -5.21 57.51
N SER A 147 -16.05 -4.31 56.88
CA SER A 147 -17.25 -3.69 57.46
C SER A 147 -18.50 -4.08 56.67
N LYS A 148 -19.48 -4.59 57.40
CA LYS A 148 -20.80 -5.01 56.93
C LYS A 148 -21.72 -3.82 56.66
N SER A 149 -22.70 -4.10 55.79
CA SER A 149 -24.04 -3.50 55.72
C SER A 149 -24.13 -2.09 55.12
N GLU A 150 -24.37 -2.03 53.81
CA GLU A 150 -24.86 -0.81 53.16
C GLU A 150 -25.98 -1.12 52.16
N LYS A 151 -27.10 -0.41 52.33
CA LYS A 151 -28.29 -0.44 51.47
C LYS A 151 -27.88 -0.01 50.06
N LYS A 152 -28.17 -0.86 49.07
CA LYS A 152 -27.87 -0.64 47.65
C LYS A 152 -28.60 0.60 47.12
N ASN A 153 -27.83 1.68 46.96
CA ASN A 153 -28.21 2.85 46.15
C ASN A 153 -28.17 2.48 44.65
N PRO A 154 -29.16 2.91 43.84
CA PRO A 154 -29.22 2.61 42.40
C PRO A 154 -28.07 3.22 41.58
N MET A 155 -27.27 4.14 42.16
CA MET A 155 -26.08 4.73 41.53
C MET A 155 -24.90 3.75 41.43
N ASN A 156 -24.82 2.72 42.29
CA ASN A 156 -23.76 1.71 42.23
C ASN A 156 -23.96 0.71 41.07
N LEU A 157 -25.20 0.57 40.55
CA LEU A 157 -25.47 -0.32 39.42
C LEU A 157 -24.86 0.21 38.11
N LEU A 158 -24.90 1.53 37.91
CA LEU A 158 -24.33 2.19 36.73
C LEU A 158 -22.81 2.10 36.74
N SER A 159 -22.17 2.30 37.90
CA SER A 159 -20.72 2.07 38.04
C SER A 159 -20.30 0.62 37.79
N SER A 160 -21.14 -0.36 38.16
CA SER A 160 -20.85 -1.78 37.90
C SER A 160 -21.01 -2.16 36.42
N LEU A 161 -21.94 -1.51 35.71
CA LEU A 161 -22.11 -1.68 34.26
C LEU A 161 -20.95 -1.02 33.50
N GLU A 162 -20.48 0.13 33.95
CA GLU A 162 -19.34 0.82 33.35
C GLU A 162 -18.04 0.04 33.58
N HIS A 163 -17.86 -0.57 34.75
CA HIS A 163 -16.69 -1.43 35.04
C HIS A 163 -16.72 -2.75 34.27
N ASN A 164 -17.90 -3.36 34.09
CA ASN A 164 -18.04 -4.59 33.28
C ASN A 164 -17.82 -4.32 31.79
N ASN A 165 -18.24 -3.16 31.27
CA ASN A 165 -17.97 -2.78 29.87
C ASN A 165 -16.48 -2.50 29.64
N ALA A 166 -15.80 -1.84 30.59
CA ALA A 166 -14.36 -1.59 30.49
C ALA A 166 -13.53 -2.89 30.45
N HIS A 167 -13.92 -3.91 31.23
CA HIS A 167 -13.22 -5.21 31.21
C HIS A 167 -13.46 -5.99 29.91
N MET A 168 -14.62 -5.84 29.26
CA MET A 168 -14.91 -6.56 28.02
C MET A 168 -14.13 -5.98 26.83
N ASP A 169 -13.95 -4.66 26.79
CA ASP A 169 -13.18 -3.99 25.73
C ASP A 169 -11.70 -4.40 25.76
N ASP A 170 -11.10 -4.56 26.95
CA ASP A 170 -9.69 -4.93 27.13
C ASP A 170 -9.34 -6.33 26.56
N GLU A 171 -10.24 -7.31 26.69
CA GLU A 171 -10.03 -8.65 26.13
C GLU A 171 -10.02 -8.63 24.59
N THR A 172 -10.87 -7.79 23.98
CA THR A 172 -10.96 -7.70 22.52
C THR A 172 -9.72 -7.03 21.92
N ASP A 173 -9.22 -5.97 22.56
CA ASP A 173 -8.01 -5.26 22.15
C ASP A 173 -6.76 -6.13 22.30
N THR A 174 -6.67 -6.90 23.39
CA THR A 174 -5.58 -7.86 23.59
C THR A 174 -5.57 -8.92 22.49
N LYS A 175 -6.74 -9.45 22.11
CA LYS A 175 -6.86 -10.41 20.98
C LYS A 175 -6.48 -9.76 19.65
N LEU A 176 -6.83 -8.49 19.43
CA LEU A 176 -6.48 -7.74 18.22
C LEU A 176 -4.96 -7.55 18.11
N TYR A 177 -4.31 -7.13 19.19
CA TYR A 177 -2.86 -6.95 19.26
C TYR A 177 -2.10 -8.26 19.04
N MET A 178 -2.55 -9.36 19.65
CA MET A 178 -1.95 -10.68 19.45
C MET A 178 -2.05 -11.14 17.99
N ARG A 179 -3.16 -10.84 17.30
CA ARG A 179 -3.31 -11.08 15.86
C ARG A 179 -2.36 -10.20 15.05
N LEU A 180 -2.29 -8.90 15.33
CA LEU A 180 -1.38 -7.98 14.65
C LEU A 180 0.06 -8.48 14.77
N LYS A 181 0.53 -8.76 15.99
CA LYS A 181 1.86 -9.31 16.27
C LYS A 181 2.15 -10.60 15.50
N LYS A 182 1.17 -11.50 15.35
CA LYS A 182 1.30 -12.71 14.53
C LYS A 182 1.51 -12.38 13.05
N TYR A 183 0.71 -11.47 12.50
CA TYR A 183 0.84 -11.07 11.10
C TYR A 183 2.11 -10.28 10.81
N THR A 184 2.55 -9.41 11.73
CA THR A 184 3.84 -8.71 11.63
C THR A 184 5.02 -9.68 11.63
N ARG A 185 4.94 -10.78 12.39
CA ARG A 185 5.95 -11.86 12.30
C ARG A 185 5.92 -12.56 10.94
N LEU A 186 4.72 -12.87 10.42
CA LEU A 186 4.54 -13.49 9.10
C LEU A 186 5.02 -12.58 7.96
N GLN A 187 4.94 -11.27 8.14
CA GLN A 187 5.36 -10.26 7.17
C GLN A 187 6.84 -10.40 6.77
N ARG A 188 7.70 -10.91 7.66
CA ARG A 188 9.10 -11.24 7.35
C ARG A 188 9.23 -12.26 6.22
N TYR A 189 8.31 -13.21 6.15
CA TYR A 189 8.25 -14.24 5.11
C TYR A 189 7.48 -13.79 3.87
N ALA A 190 6.64 -12.75 3.99
CA ALA A 190 5.90 -12.16 2.88
C ALA A 190 6.70 -11.08 2.12
N THR A 191 8.02 -11.02 2.33
CA THR A 191 8.89 -10.09 1.61
C THR A 191 9.16 -10.59 0.19
N ASP A 192 9.33 -9.66 -0.76
CA ASP A 192 9.65 -9.98 -2.16
C ASP A 192 10.84 -10.95 -2.27
N LYS A 193 11.89 -10.74 -1.46
CA LYS A 193 13.09 -11.58 -1.45
C LYS A 193 12.83 -13.00 -0.96
N ALA A 194 12.12 -13.15 0.15
CA ALA A 194 11.80 -14.46 0.71
C ALA A 194 10.91 -15.26 -0.25
N LEU A 195 9.93 -14.60 -0.87
CA LEU A 195 9.03 -15.22 -1.83
C LEU A 195 9.71 -15.56 -3.16
N VAL A 196 10.62 -14.73 -3.64
CA VAL A 196 11.48 -15.04 -4.80
C VAL A 196 12.36 -16.25 -4.49
N LEU A 197 12.98 -16.30 -3.30
CA LEU A 197 13.78 -17.46 -2.88
C LEU A 197 12.94 -18.73 -2.78
N PHE A 198 11.70 -18.63 -2.29
CA PHE A 198 10.74 -19.73 -2.25
C PHE A 198 10.42 -20.25 -3.67
N ILE A 199 10.18 -19.37 -4.65
CA ILE A 199 9.94 -19.75 -6.05
C ILE A 199 11.19 -20.43 -6.64
N PHE A 200 12.38 -19.87 -6.42
CA PHE A 200 13.62 -20.48 -6.88
C PHE A 200 13.87 -21.86 -6.25
N GLY A 201 13.53 -22.04 -4.97
CA GLY A 201 13.56 -23.36 -4.32
C GLY A 201 12.65 -24.38 -5.01
N HIS A 202 11.46 -23.96 -5.44
CA HIS A 202 10.54 -24.82 -6.21
C HIS A 202 11.08 -25.14 -7.60
N ILE A 203 11.65 -24.15 -8.32
CA ILE A 203 12.27 -24.37 -9.63
C ILE A 203 13.47 -25.32 -9.50
N PHE A 204 14.31 -25.16 -8.47
CA PHE A 204 15.44 -26.04 -8.21
C PHE A 204 14.98 -27.48 -7.94
N ALA A 205 13.94 -27.67 -7.13
CA ALA A 205 13.33 -28.98 -6.92
C ALA A 205 12.81 -29.59 -8.22
N ALA A 206 12.15 -28.80 -9.08
CA ALA A 206 11.66 -29.24 -10.39
C ALA A 206 12.80 -29.70 -11.31
N VAL A 207 13.92 -28.96 -11.33
CA VAL A 207 15.13 -29.33 -12.07
C VAL A 207 15.73 -30.63 -11.55
N ALA A 208 15.89 -30.77 -10.23
CA ALA A 208 16.44 -31.98 -9.62
C ALA A 208 15.57 -33.22 -9.92
N ILE A 209 14.24 -33.10 -9.78
CA ILE A 209 13.29 -34.17 -10.11
C ILE A 209 13.38 -34.54 -11.60
N SER A 210 13.41 -33.54 -12.49
CA SER A 210 13.52 -33.76 -13.94
C SER A 210 14.84 -34.46 -14.30
N LEU A 211 15.94 -34.09 -13.65
CA LEU A 211 17.25 -34.72 -13.84
C LEU A 211 17.23 -36.18 -13.40
N VAL A 212 16.67 -36.49 -12.23
CA VAL A 212 16.50 -37.88 -11.75
C VAL A 212 15.69 -38.70 -12.75
N ILE A 213 14.58 -38.16 -13.27
CA ILE A 213 13.75 -38.85 -14.27
C ILE A 213 14.53 -39.14 -15.54
N ASN A 214 15.32 -38.19 -16.07
CA ASN A 214 16.11 -38.43 -17.29
C ASN A 214 17.19 -39.50 -17.10
N ILE A 215 17.75 -39.63 -15.89
CA ILE A 215 18.75 -40.66 -15.58
C ILE A 215 18.09 -42.04 -15.47
N VAL A 216 16.94 -42.12 -14.79
CA VAL A 216 16.29 -43.40 -14.48
C VAL A 216 15.45 -43.93 -15.65
N ASN A 217 14.85 -43.04 -16.44
CA ASN A 217 13.89 -43.41 -17.48
C ASN A 217 14.44 -43.23 -18.90
N LYS A 218 14.63 -44.35 -19.59
CA LYS A 218 15.13 -44.42 -20.98
C LYS A 218 14.28 -43.64 -22.00
N GLN A 219 13.01 -43.37 -21.71
CA GLN A 219 12.15 -42.59 -22.62
C GLN A 219 12.41 -41.08 -22.56
N PHE A 220 13.11 -40.60 -21.52
CA PHE A 220 13.44 -39.18 -21.35
C PHE A 220 14.95 -38.92 -21.49
N THR A 221 15.71 -39.89 -22.02
CA THR A 221 17.15 -39.72 -22.24
C THR A 221 17.43 -38.69 -23.32
N LEU A 222 18.51 -37.91 -23.13
CA LEU A 222 18.97 -36.96 -24.15
C LEU A 222 19.58 -37.65 -25.37
N ARG A 223 20.08 -38.89 -25.22
CA ARG A 223 20.69 -39.65 -26.31
C ARG A 223 20.46 -41.16 -26.12
N PRO A 224 19.77 -41.85 -27.05
CA PRO A 224 19.00 -41.29 -28.18
C PRO A 224 17.79 -40.47 -27.71
N VAL A 225 17.38 -39.47 -28.50
CA VAL A 225 16.18 -38.68 -28.22
C VAL A 225 14.94 -39.51 -28.53
N SER A 226 14.03 -39.63 -27.58
CA SER A 226 12.71 -40.23 -27.79
C SER A 226 11.67 -39.16 -28.13
N ASN A 227 10.88 -39.42 -29.18
CA ASN A 227 9.71 -38.61 -29.56
C ASN A 227 8.39 -39.23 -29.11
N ASN A 228 8.40 -40.51 -28.69
CA ASN A 228 7.19 -41.22 -28.29
C ASN A 228 6.94 -41.06 -26.78
N CYS A 229 6.28 -39.95 -26.43
CA CYS A 229 6.04 -39.55 -25.05
C CYS A 229 4.76 -40.19 -24.52
N THR A 230 4.82 -41.47 -24.20
CA THR A 230 3.74 -42.12 -23.45
C THR A 230 3.68 -41.55 -22.03
N LEU A 231 2.48 -41.49 -21.44
CA LEU A 231 2.28 -41.02 -20.07
C LEU A 231 2.86 -42.04 -19.08
N VAL A 232 4.18 -42.03 -18.93
CA VAL A 232 4.92 -42.89 -18.02
C VAL A 232 5.11 -42.18 -16.69
N TRP A 233 5.50 -42.92 -15.64
CA TRP A 233 5.72 -42.43 -14.28
C TRP A 233 6.56 -41.13 -14.21
N GLY A 234 7.42 -40.86 -15.20
CA GLY A 234 8.18 -39.61 -15.30
C GLY A 234 7.31 -38.35 -15.40
N PHE A 235 6.09 -38.43 -15.95
CA PHE A 235 5.15 -37.29 -15.97
C PHE A 235 4.37 -37.14 -14.65
N LEU A 236 4.46 -38.10 -13.72
CA LEU A 236 3.68 -38.10 -12.49
C LEU A 236 3.96 -36.86 -11.62
N PRO A 237 5.21 -36.42 -11.38
CA PRO A 237 5.48 -35.21 -10.60
C PRO A 237 4.92 -33.94 -11.25
N MET A 238 4.91 -33.90 -12.59
CA MET A 238 4.37 -32.79 -13.37
C MET A 238 2.85 -32.66 -13.22
N VAL A 239 2.13 -33.76 -12.94
CA VAL A 239 0.67 -33.75 -12.73
C VAL A 239 0.34 -33.61 -11.23
N ILE A 240 1.00 -34.38 -10.36
CA ILE A 240 0.69 -34.42 -8.92
C ILE A 240 0.94 -33.06 -8.26
N ILE A 241 2.06 -32.40 -8.54
CA ILE A 241 2.43 -31.19 -7.80
C ILE A 241 1.54 -30.01 -8.18
N PRO A 242 1.34 -29.68 -9.48
CA PRO A 242 0.33 -28.70 -9.86
C PRO A 242 -1.08 -29.08 -9.41
N GLY A 243 -1.44 -30.37 -9.45
CA GLY A 243 -2.69 -30.89 -8.89
C GLY A 243 -2.83 -30.58 -7.39
N PHE A 244 -1.77 -30.75 -6.60
CA PHE A 244 -1.74 -30.42 -5.18
C PHE A 244 -1.94 -28.91 -4.93
N TYR A 245 -1.30 -28.06 -5.74
CA TYR A 245 -1.55 -26.62 -5.69
C TYR A 245 -3.01 -26.29 -5.98
N VAL A 246 -3.57 -26.83 -7.05
CA VAL A 246 -4.94 -26.56 -7.49
C VAL A 246 -5.98 -27.07 -6.50
N VAL A 247 -5.78 -28.26 -5.93
CA VAL A 247 -6.77 -28.90 -5.06
C VAL A 247 -6.70 -28.42 -3.61
N PHE A 248 -5.50 -28.12 -3.09
CA PHE A 248 -5.31 -27.81 -1.66
C PHE A 248 -4.85 -26.38 -1.42
N ILE A 249 -3.70 -25.98 -1.97
CA ILE A 249 -3.08 -24.70 -1.61
C ILE A 249 -3.92 -23.52 -2.11
N LEU A 250 -4.26 -23.48 -3.40
CA LEU A 250 -4.94 -22.34 -4.00
C LEU A 250 -6.37 -22.13 -3.45
N PRO A 251 -7.19 -23.18 -3.20
CA PRO A 251 -8.49 -22.98 -2.57
C PRO A 251 -8.39 -22.39 -1.16
N ILE A 252 -7.43 -22.83 -0.35
CA ILE A 252 -7.19 -22.26 0.98
C ILE A 252 -6.83 -20.78 0.86
N LEU A 253 -5.92 -20.43 -0.05
CA LEU A 253 -5.52 -19.04 -0.30
C LEU A 253 -6.70 -18.21 -0.83
N LEU A 254 -7.53 -18.76 -1.70
CA LEU A 254 -8.70 -18.09 -2.26
C LEU A 254 -9.74 -17.78 -1.18
N VAL A 255 -10.03 -18.71 -0.28
CA VAL A 255 -10.93 -18.49 0.87
C VAL A 255 -10.39 -17.39 1.78
N LYS A 256 -9.06 -17.34 2.01
CA LYS A 256 -8.45 -16.26 2.79
C LYS A 256 -8.50 -14.91 2.07
N CYS A 257 -8.30 -14.89 0.76
CA CYS A 257 -8.44 -13.69 -0.07
C CYS A 257 -9.89 -13.18 -0.15
N TRP A 258 -10.90 -14.05 -0.01
CA TRP A 258 -12.32 -13.71 -0.11
C TRP A 258 -12.74 -12.52 0.75
N SER A 259 -12.24 -12.49 1.99
CA SER A 259 -12.58 -11.46 2.97
C SER A 259 -11.92 -10.10 2.73
N LEU A 260 -10.89 -10.05 1.88
CA LEU A 260 -10.10 -8.84 1.67
C LEU A 260 -10.81 -7.93 0.66
N LYS A 261 -10.91 -6.64 0.97
CA LYS A 261 -11.37 -5.63 0.02
C LYS A 261 -10.13 -5.00 -0.60
N ASP A 262 -10.11 -4.90 -1.91
CA ASP A 262 -8.93 -4.43 -2.63
C ASP A 262 -9.34 -3.35 -3.64
N ALA A 263 -8.74 -2.17 -3.53
CA ALA A 263 -8.94 -1.07 -4.45
C ALA A 263 -8.31 -1.35 -5.83
N TYR A 264 -7.19 -2.08 -5.87
CA TYR A 264 -6.29 -2.14 -7.02
C TYR A 264 -6.55 -3.33 -7.96
N GLY A 265 -7.60 -4.11 -7.69
CA GLY A 265 -8.02 -5.24 -8.52
C GLY A 265 -7.03 -6.40 -8.54
N ILE A 266 -6.04 -6.43 -7.64
CA ILE A 266 -5.12 -7.55 -7.38
C ILE A 266 -5.93 -8.78 -6.96
N ARG A 267 -6.95 -8.60 -6.12
CA ARG A 267 -7.86 -9.68 -5.69
C ARG A 267 -8.57 -10.33 -6.87
N ASN A 268 -9.13 -9.53 -7.77
CA ASN A 268 -9.84 -10.05 -8.95
C ASN A 268 -8.88 -10.77 -9.90
N ASP A 269 -7.67 -10.23 -10.10
CA ASP A 269 -6.59 -10.88 -10.85
C ASP A 269 -6.22 -12.24 -10.26
N LEU A 270 -6.08 -12.34 -8.93
CA LEU A 270 -5.81 -13.60 -8.24
C LEU A 270 -6.96 -14.61 -8.37
N TYR A 271 -8.23 -14.18 -8.29
CA TYR A 271 -9.37 -15.08 -8.49
C TYR A 271 -9.41 -15.65 -9.89
N VAL A 272 -9.32 -14.78 -10.90
CA VAL A 272 -9.30 -15.23 -12.29
C VAL A 272 -8.11 -16.16 -12.50
N SER A 273 -6.95 -15.84 -11.91
CA SER A 273 -5.76 -16.68 -12.05
C SER A 273 -5.92 -18.08 -11.46
N ILE A 274 -6.48 -18.17 -10.25
CA ILE A 274 -6.69 -19.45 -9.56
C ILE A 274 -7.79 -20.26 -10.26
N ILE A 275 -8.94 -19.64 -10.59
CA ILE A 275 -10.08 -20.34 -11.16
C ILE A 275 -9.78 -20.81 -12.58
N VAL A 276 -9.25 -19.93 -13.45
CA VAL A 276 -8.90 -20.30 -14.83
C VAL A 276 -7.75 -21.30 -14.83
N GLY A 277 -6.72 -21.10 -14.00
CA GLY A 277 -5.61 -22.05 -13.86
C GLY A 277 -6.08 -23.45 -13.45
N ALA A 278 -6.92 -23.54 -12.43
CA ALA A 278 -7.50 -24.78 -11.96
C ALA A 278 -8.34 -25.48 -13.04
N LEU A 279 -9.25 -24.73 -13.68
CA LEU A 279 -10.11 -25.25 -14.74
C LEU A 279 -9.29 -25.79 -15.91
N CYS A 280 -8.28 -25.04 -16.38
CA CYS A 280 -7.44 -25.46 -17.48
C CYS A 280 -6.60 -26.71 -17.14
N ILE A 281 -6.10 -26.85 -15.91
CA ILE A 281 -5.42 -28.08 -15.49
C ILE A 281 -6.38 -29.27 -15.51
N VAL A 282 -7.57 -29.12 -14.94
CA VAL A 282 -8.57 -30.19 -14.90
C VAL A 282 -8.93 -30.61 -16.31
N LEU A 283 -9.14 -29.66 -17.22
CA LEU A 283 -9.41 -29.93 -18.63
C LEU A 283 -8.22 -30.62 -19.32
N THR A 284 -6.97 -30.17 -19.09
CA THR A 284 -5.78 -30.86 -19.61
C THR A 284 -5.71 -32.31 -19.14
N VAL A 285 -5.96 -32.58 -17.84
CA VAL A 285 -5.94 -33.95 -17.29
C VAL A 285 -7.06 -34.80 -17.87
N ILE A 286 -8.29 -34.29 -17.95
CA ILE A 286 -9.43 -35.01 -18.55
C ILE A 286 -9.16 -35.29 -20.02
N TRP A 287 -8.60 -34.33 -20.76
CA TRP A 287 -8.30 -34.49 -22.18
C TRP A 287 -7.27 -35.59 -22.43
N GLU A 288 -6.19 -35.61 -21.65
CA GLU A 288 -5.12 -36.60 -21.80
C GLU A 288 -5.52 -38.00 -21.28
N THR A 289 -6.41 -38.09 -20.27
CA THR A 289 -6.79 -39.38 -19.67
C THR A 289 -8.07 -39.99 -20.23
N ALA A 290 -9.15 -39.21 -20.37
CA ALA A 290 -10.45 -39.71 -20.79
C ALA A 290 -10.65 -39.64 -22.31
N LEU A 291 -10.01 -38.69 -22.99
CA LEU A 291 -10.20 -38.41 -24.41
C LEU A 291 -8.97 -38.80 -25.25
N PHE A 292 -8.32 -39.92 -24.93
CA PHE A 292 -7.05 -40.32 -25.55
C PHE A 292 -7.10 -40.35 -27.10
N HIS A 293 -8.22 -40.78 -27.70
CA HIS A 293 -8.39 -40.78 -29.15
C HIS A 293 -8.33 -39.37 -29.77
N LEU A 294 -8.88 -38.36 -29.09
CA LEU A 294 -8.78 -36.96 -29.49
C LEU A 294 -7.39 -36.40 -29.16
N ALA A 295 -6.80 -36.81 -28.04
CA ALA A 295 -5.45 -36.41 -27.62
C ALA A 295 -4.36 -36.76 -28.65
N VAL A 296 -4.52 -37.88 -29.37
CA VAL A 296 -3.62 -38.26 -30.48
C VAL A 296 -3.69 -37.27 -31.66
N LYS A 297 -4.87 -36.72 -31.95
CA LYS A 297 -5.05 -35.73 -33.02
C LYS A 297 -4.70 -34.31 -32.57
N TRP A 298 -5.00 -34.00 -31.32
CA TRP A 298 -4.84 -32.68 -30.74
C TRP A 298 -4.41 -32.77 -29.29
N SER A 299 -3.20 -32.30 -29.00
CA SER A 299 -2.64 -32.38 -27.65
C SER A 299 -3.48 -31.61 -26.61
N GLY A 300 -3.71 -32.21 -25.44
CA GLY A 300 -4.43 -31.55 -24.32
C GLY A 300 -3.67 -30.38 -23.71
N TRP A 301 -2.41 -30.21 -24.12
CA TRP A 301 -1.57 -29.05 -23.83
C TRP A 301 -2.08 -27.75 -24.45
N PHE A 302 -3.01 -27.83 -25.42
CA PHE A 302 -3.76 -26.69 -25.92
C PHE A 302 -4.43 -25.87 -24.80
N PHE A 303 -5.04 -26.52 -23.81
CA PHE A 303 -5.67 -25.82 -22.69
C PHE A 303 -4.65 -25.09 -21.82
N SER A 304 -3.43 -25.61 -21.69
CA SER A 304 -2.34 -24.95 -20.98
C SER A 304 -1.82 -23.72 -21.73
N TRP A 305 -1.77 -23.77 -23.06
CA TRP A 305 -1.49 -22.61 -23.90
C TRP A 305 -2.57 -21.52 -23.77
N LEU A 306 -3.85 -21.91 -23.88
CA LEU A 306 -4.97 -20.99 -23.70
C LEU A 306 -4.96 -20.36 -22.29
N CYS A 307 -4.70 -21.17 -21.26
CA CYS A 307 -4.52 -20.70 -19.89
C CYS A 307 -3.42 -19.65 -19.82
N ALA A 308 -2.25 -19.92 -20.43
CA ALA A 308 -1.13 -18.99 -20.40
C ALA A 308 -1.48 -17.63 -21.01
N ILE A 309 -2.23 -17.60 -22.12
CA ILE A 309 -2.70 -16.36 -22.75
C ILE A 309 -3.66 -15.59 -21.84
N ILE A 310 -4.65 -16.27 -21.26
CA ILE A 310 -5.65 -15.64 -20.38
C ILE A 310 -4.96 -15.06 -19.15
N LEU A 311 -4.12 -15.86 -18.48
CA LEU A 311 -3.38 -15.46 -17.29
C LEU A 311 -2.42 -14.31 -17.58
N HIS A 312 -1.71 -14.35 -18.71
CA HIS A 312 -0.82 -13.26 -19.11
C HIS A 312 -1.63 -11.97 -19.35
N THR A 313 -2.77 -12.07 -20.02
CA THR A 313 -3.64 -10.92 -20.30
C THR A 313 -4.16 -10.29 -19.00
N VAL A 314 -4.67 -11.12 -18.08
CA VAL A 314 -5.29 -10.64 -16.84
C VAL A 314 -4.26 -10.14 -15.82
N SER A 315 -3.14 -10.83 -15.65
CA SER A 315 -2.13 -10.46 -14.65
C SER A 315 -1.16 -9.37 -15.12
N LEU A 316 -0.94 -9.21 -16.43
CA LEU A 316 0.05 -8.27 -16.96
C LEU A 316 -0.57 -7.20 -17.86
N ALA A 317 -1.32 -7.61 -18.88
CA ALA A 317 -1.77 -6.67 -19.92
C ALA A 317 -2.82 -5.69 -19.37
N ILE A 318 -3.85 -6.18 -18.66
CA ILE A 318 -4.92 -5.33 -18.10
C ILE A 318 -4.36 -4.32 -17.07
N PRO A 319 -3.57 -4.71 -16.06
CA PRO A 319 -3.00 -3.75 -15.10
C PRO A 319 -2.07 -2.73 -15.76
N LEU A 320 -1.26 -3.16 -16.74
CA LEU A 320 -0.36 -2.27 -17.47
C LEU A 320 -1.14 -1.27 -18.32
N TRP A 321 -2.21 -1.72 -18.99
CA TRP A 321 -3.08 -0.87 -19.78
C TRP A 321 -3.82 0.14 -18.92
N SER A 322 -4.41 -0.32 -17.80
CA SER A 322 -5.09 0.54 -16.82
C SER A 322 -4.15 1.62 -16.27
N ALA A 323 -2.95 1.25 -15.82
CA ALA A 323 -1.96 2.21 -15.35
C ALA A 323 -1.49 3.18 -16.46
N ASN A 324 -1.40 2.70 -17.71
CA ASN A 324 -1.05 3.56 -18.84
C ASN A 324 -2.15 4.56 -19.20
N ARG A 325 -3.41 4.12 -19.16
CA ARG A 325 -4.55 5.00 -19.35
C ARG A 325 -4.60 6.07 -18.26
N HIS A 326 -4.48 5.67 -17.00
CA HIS A 326 -4.49 6.61 -15.87
C HIS A 326 -3.35 7.65 -15.98
N SER A 327 -2.13 7.20 -16.30
CA SER A 327 -1.00 8.11 -16.54
C SER A 327 -1.25 9.10 -17.69
N ARG A 328 -1.95 8.69 -18.76
CA ARG A 328 -2.33 9.59 -19.86
C ARG A 328 -3.40 10.60 -19.44
N GLU A 329 -4.40 10.17 -18.66
CA GLU A 329 -5.44 11.04 -18.14
C GLU A 329 -4.85 12.12 -17.22
N VAL A 330 -3.96 11.73 -16.30
CA VAL A 330 -3.21 12.67 -15.44
C VAL A 330 -2.37 13.64 -16.29
N LEU A 331 -1.65 13.13 -17.28
CA LEU A 331 -0.82 13.97 -18.16
C LEU A 331 -1.67 14.97 -18.97
N SER A 332 -2.86 14.56 -19.42
CA SER A 332 -3.78 15.45 -20.13
C SER A 332 -4.35 16.55 -19.23
N ARG A 333 -4.58 16.27 -17.93
CA ARG A 333 -5.01 17.28 -16.96
C ARG A 333 -3.91 18.31 -16.68
N ILE A 334 -2.66 17.86 -16.60
CA ILE A 334 -1.51 18.75 -16.40
C ILE A 334 -1.36 19.70 -17.60
N HIS A 335 -1.30 19.17 -18.83
CA HIS A 335 -1.18 20.02 -20.03
C HIS A 335 -2.42 20.87 -20.30
N GLY A 336 -3.62 20.38 -19.94
CA GLY A 336 -4.84 21.19 -20.02
C GLY A 336 -4.83 22.36 -19.04
N SER A 337 -4.15 22.23 -17.91
CA SER A 337 -3.98 23.33 -16.94
C SER A 337 -3.06 24.42 -17.49
N ASP A 338 -2.02 24.05 -18.25
CA ASP A 338 -1.12 25.02 -18.90
C ASP A 338 -1.84 25.80 -20.03
N ALA A 339 -2.76 25.16 -20.75
CA ALA A 339 -3.60 25.84 -21.74
C ALA A 339 -4.58 26.85 -21.10
N LEU A 340 -4.94 26.63 -19.83
CA LEU A 340 -5.77 27.54 -19.03
C LEU A 340 -4.95 28.59 -18.26
N ALA A 341 -3.63 28.50 -18.27
CA ALA A 341 -2.73 29.50 -17.67
C ALA A 341 -2.60 30.78 -18.53
N ASN A 342 -3.33 30.88 -19.65
CA ASN A 342 -3.73 32.15 -20.23
C ASN A 342 -5.12 32.52 -19.66
N PRO A 343 -5.19 33.18 -18.50
CA PRO A 343 -6.46 33.60 -17.95
C PRO A 343 -7.07 34.64 -18.89
N ASP A 344 -8.24 34.33 -19.44
CA ASP A 344 -9.19 35.40 -19.67
C ASP A 344 -9.44 36.06 -18.31
N PRO A 345 -9.42 37.40 -18.20
CA PRO A 345 -9.46 38.15 -16.94
C PRO A 345 -10.78 38.00 -16.13
N ALA A 346 -11.67 37.09 -16.52
CA ALA A 346 -12.97 36.89 -15.92
C ALA A 346 -13.00 35.70 -14.93
N GLY A 347 -12.06 35.66 -13.97
CA GLY A 347 -12.21 35.04 -12.64
C GLY A 347 -12.89 33.66 -12.46
N GLN A 348 -12.98 32.80 -13.48
CA GLN A 348 -13.62 31.50 -13.34
C GLN A 348 -12.66 30.52 -12.67
N SER A 349 -13.03 30.05 -11.48
CA SER A 349 -12.26 29.07 -10.73
C SER A 349 -12.14 27.76 -11.52
N MET A 350 -10.99 27.09 -11.43
CA MET A 350 -10.72 25.79 -12.06
C MET A 350 -11.77 24.73 -11.68
N ALA A 351 -12.41 24.88 -10.51
CA ALA A 351 -13.52 24.06 -10.07
C ALA A 351 -14.75 24.14 -11.00
N ALA A 352 -15.07 25.32 -11.55
CA ALA A 352 -16.20 25.52 -12.46
C ALA A 352 -15.96 24.88 -13.84
N VAL A 353 -14.73 24.94 -14.34
CA VAL A 353 -14.35 24.29 -15.61
C VAL A 353 -14.42 22.77 -15.50
N ILE A 354 -13.93 22.20 -14.39
CA ILE A 354 -14.04 20.75 -14.11
C ILE A 354 -15.51 20.35 -13.94
N ALA A 355 -16.33 21.16 -13.26
CA ALA A 355 -17.76 20.89 -13.09
C ALA A 355 -18.52 20.89 -14.43
N ASN A 356 -18.14 21.74 -15.39
CA ASN A 356 -18.76 21.78 -16.71
C ASN A 356 -18.31 20.62 -17.62
N ALA A 357 -17.09 20.13 -17.46
CA ALA A 357 -16.57 19.00 -18.24
C ALA A 357 -17.08 17.63 -17.74
N ALA A 358 -17.35 17.51 -16.44
CA ALA A 358 -17.91 16.33 -15.83
C ALA A 358 -19.45 16.38 -15.94
N GLY A 359 -20.01 15.80 -17.00
CA GLY A 359 -21.45 15.84 -17.30
C GLY A 359 -22.35 15.64 -16.06
N GLY A 360 -23.50 16.33 -16.03
CA GLY A 360 -24.26 16.68 -14.82
C GLY A 360 -24.56 15.59 -13.76
N SER A 361 -24.41 14.30 -14.07
CA SER A 361 -24.49 13.23 -13.05
C SER A 361 -23.31 13.24 -12.06
N ASP A 362 -22.14 13.76 -12.45
CA ASP A 362 -20.95 13.75 -11.59
C ASP A 362 -20.97 14.90 -10.57
N ILE A 363 -21.65 16.01 -10.91
CA ILE A 363 -21.83 17.18 -10.02
C ILE A 363 -22.55 16.76 -8.73
N GLY A 364 -23.64 15.99 -8.84
CA GLY A 364 -24.40 15.53 -7.68
C GLY A 364 -23.58 14.62 -6.75
N ARG A 365 -22.77 13.72 -7.33
CA ARG A 365 -21.89 12.82 -6.56
C ARG A 365 -20.75 13.55 -5.87
N ARG A 366 -20.19 14.59 -6.51
CA ARG A 366 -19.15 15.41 -5.88
C ARG A 366 -19.69 16.23 -4.72
N ALA A 367 -20.93 16.72 -4.81
CA ALA A 367 -21.62 17.36 -3.71
C ALA A 367 -21.85 16.37 -2.55
N GLU A 368 -22.27 15.14 -2.83
CA GLU A 368 -22.41 14.08 -1.83
C GLU A 368 -21.06 13.75 -1.16
N PHE A 369 -19.97 13.63 -1.92
CA PHE A 369 -18.63 13.44 -1.38
C PHE A 369 -18.23 14.57 -0.43
N ASN A 370 -18.45 15.83 -0.83
CA ASN A 370 -18.18 16.97 0.02
C ASN A 370 -19.05 16.95 1.30
N GLY A 371 -20.29 16.46 1.20
CA GLY A 371 -21.15 16.20 2.36
C GLY A 371 -20.55 15.19 3.33
N VAL A 372 -20.05 14.06 2.81
CA VAL A 372 -19.35 13.04 3.62
C VAL A 372 -18.12 13.62 4.31
N LEU A 373 -17.34 14.47 3.62
CA LEU A 373 -16.16 15.11 4.21
C LEU A 373 -16.50 16.20 5.24
N ALA A 374 -17.69 16.81 5.14
CA ALA A 374 -18.13 17.88 6.03
C ALA A 374 -18.75 17.34 7.33
N ASP A 375 -19.38 16.17 7.31
CA ASP A 375 -19.92 15.51 8.50
C ASP A 375 -18.83 14.68 9.21
N PRO A 376 -18.42 15.01 10.45
CA PRO A 376 -17.39 14.27 11.18
C PRO A 376 -17.70 12.78 11.39
N TYR A 377 -18.98 12.42 11.53
CA TYR A 377 -19.39 11.04 11.74
C TYR A 377 -19.34 10.24 10.43
N GLU A 378 -19.92 10.77 9.35
CA GLU A 378 -19.83 10.12 8.04
C GLU A 378 -18.38 10.06 7.54
N TYR A 379 -17.60 11.11 7.77
CA TYR A 379 -16.18 11.13 7.44
C TYR A 379 -15.42 10.01 8.18
N ARG A 380 -15.70 9.78 9.47
CA ARG A 380 -15.06 8.67 10.22
C ARG A 380 -15.39 7.30 9.63
N TYR A 381 -16.65 7.06 9.26
CA TYR A 381 -17.03 5.84 8.55
C TYR A 381 -16.36 5.72 7.18
N PHE A 382 -16.19 6.85 6.49
CA PHE A 382 -15.47 6.89 5.22
C PHE A 382 -13.97 6.59 5.40
N CYS A 383 -13.32 7.10 6.44
CA CYS A 383 -11.94 6.74 6.80
C CYS A 383 -11.79 5.25 7.08
N ASP A 384 -12.70 4.65 7.84
CA ASP A 384 -12.70 3.21 8.10
C ASP A 384 -12.90 2.39 6.81
N PHE A 385 -13.73 2.91 5.89
CA PHE A 385 -13.89 2.31 4.58
C PHE A 385 -12.62 2.44 3.72
N ALA A 386 -12.01 3.62 3.66
CA ALA A 386 -10.75 3.89 2.94
C ALA A 386 -9.61 3.00 3.48
N ALA A 387 -9.51 2.86 4.80
CA ALA A 387 -8.61 1.94 5.48
C ALA A 387 -8.84 0.48 5.06
N SER A 388 -10.10 0.08 4.87
CA SER A 388 -10.43 -1.25 4.36
C SER A 388 -10.06 -1.45 2.88
N CYS A 389 -9.82 -0.37 2.14
CA CYS A 389 -9.43 -0.36 0.74
C CYS A 389 -7.91 -0.18 0.52
N PHE A 390 -7.09 -0.15 1.59
CA PHE A 390 -5.66 0.19 1.54
C PHE A 390 -5.39 1.61 1.03
N CYS A 391 -6.23 2.56 1.44
CA CYS A 391 -6.11 3.98 1.09
C CYS A 391 -6.17 4.88 2.34
N SER A 392 -5.77 4.39 3.52
CA SER A 392 -5.84 5.18 4.76
C SER A 392 -4.81 6.31 4.80
N GLU A 393 -3.71 6.20 4.06
CA GLU A 393 -2.72 7.26 3.91
C GLU A 393 -3.32 8.52 3.28
N MET A 394 -4.30 8.38 2.39
CA MET A 394 -4.98 9.52 1.78
C MET A 394 -5.87 10.26 2.79
N THR A 395 -6.64 9.53 3.60
CA THR A 395 -7.47 10.16 4.64
C THR A 395 -6.63 10.71 5.79
N ALA A 396 -5.54 10.02 6.16
CA ALA A 396 -4.59 10.52 7.16
C ALA A 396 -3.90 11.81 6.69
N PHE A 397 -3.55 11.91 5.40
CA PHE A 397 -3.04 13.15 4.82
C PHE A 397 -4.06 14.30 4.97
N ILE A 398 -5.35 14.04 4.71
CA ILE A 398 -6.40 15.05 4.86
C ILE A 398 -6.54 15.51 6.32
N ASP A 399 -6.50 14.58 7.27
CA ASP A 399 -6.57 14.90 8.71
C ASP A 399 -5.37 15.77 9.15
N GLU A 400 -4.17 15.40 8.73
CA GLU A 400 -2.94 16.13 9.04
C GLU A 400 -2.90 17.50 8.34
N TYR A 401 -3.43 17.60 7.11
CA TYR A 401 -3.62 18.86 6.42
C TYR A 401 -4.61 19.77 7.15
N GLN A 402 -5.73 19.24 7.66
CA GLN A 402 -6.66 20.02 8.50
C GLN A 402 -5.97 20.51 9.78
N SER A 403 -5.17 19.67 10.42
CA SER A 403 -4.39 20.05 11.60
C SER A 403 -3.41 21.18 11.30
N LEU A 404 -2.64 21.08 10.21
CA LEU A 404 -1.74 22.13 9.74
C LEU A 404 -2.51 23.43 9.45
N LYS A 405 -3.66 23.33 8.79
CA LYS A 405 -4.53 24.49 8.51
C LYS A 405 -4.94 25.19 9.79
N THR A 406 -5.46 24.48 10.78
CA THR A 406 -5.85 25.08 12.07
C THR A 406 -4.67 25.74 12.77
N GLN A 407 -3.51 25.09 12.82
CA GLN A 407 -2.29 25.64 13.44
C GLN A 407 -1.82 26.92 12.73
N THR A 408 -1.86 26.92 11.40
CA THR A 408 -1.49 28.07 10.57
C THR A 408 -2.41 29.26 10.82
N ILE A 409 -3.72 29.04 10.91
CA ILE A 409 -4.69 30.10 11.19
C ILE A 409 -4.48 30.68 12.59
N ILE A 410 -4.30 29.83 13.60
CA ILE A 410 -4.02 30.29 14.97
C ILE A 410 -2.73 31.10 15.00
N ALA A 411 -1.68 30.62 14.33
CA ALA A 411 -0.40 31.31 14.25
C ALA A 411 -0.58 32.70 13.63
N LEU A 412 -1.21 32.82 12.45
CA LEU A 412 -1.50 34.10 11.79
C LEU A 412 -2.27 35.08 12.67
N GLY A 413 -3.19 34.62 13.53
CA GLY A 413 -3.90 35.50 14.47
C GLY A 413 -3.06 35.91 15.69
N SER A 414 -2.09 35.09 16.08
CA SER A 414 -1.11 35.47 17.13
C SER A 414 -0.02 36.40 16.60
N GLU A 415 0.12 36.47 15.28
CA GLU A 415 1.13 37.25 14.56
C GLU A 415 0.84 38.78 14.52
N ASP A 416 0.00 39.33 15.39
CA ASP A 416 -0.06 40.79 15.65
C ASP A 416 1.31 41.38 16.10
N ILE A 417 2.34 40.54 16.24
CA ILE A 417 3.74 40.86 16.55
C ILE A 417 4.61 41.10 15.29
N TRP A 418 4.17 40.76 14.07
CA TRP A 418 5.04 40.61 12.87
C TRP A 418 5.36 41.89 12.09
N ARG A 419 5.24 43.05 12.74
CA ARG A 419 5.58 44.32 12.08
C ARG A 419 7.03 44.78 12.27
N GLU A 420 7.86 44.12 13.08
CA GLU A 420 9.22 44.65 13.35
C GLU A 420 10.42 43.73 13.04
N ASP A 421 10.32 42.38 13.02
CA ASP A 421 11.54 41.53 13.01
C ASP A 421 11.70 40.54 11.84
N ALA A 422 10.84 40.57 10.81
CA ALA A 422 10.87 39.58 9.72
C ALA A 422 12.13 39.60 8.83
N ASP A 423 12.95 40.66 8.90
CA ASP A 423 14.17 40.81 8.11
C ASP A 423 15.37 39.97 8.60
N GLN A 424 15.23 39.20 9.71
CA GLN A 424 16.36 38.45 10.32
C GLN A 424 16.28 36.91 10.26
N LEU A 425 15.37 36.31 9.50
CA LEU A 425 15.38 34.85 9.35
C LEU A 425 16.58 34.38 8.50
N ASP A 426 17.60 33.83 9.19
CA ASP A 426 18.82 33.26 8.61
C ASP A 426 18.50 32.13 7.60
N PRO A 427 18.93 32.27 6.33
CA PRO A 427 18.82 31.21 5.30
C PRO A 427 19.38 29.84 5.74
N GLY A 428 20.28 29.81 6.73
CA GLY A 428 20.85 28.57 7.27
C GLY A 428 19.86 27.66 8.01
N TYR A 429 18.76 28.18 8.54
CA TYR A 429 17.78 27.38 9.30
C TYR A 429 17.10 26.32 8.43
N MET A 430 16.70 26.68 7.22
CA MET A 430 16.03 25.78 6.26
C MET A 430 16.94 24.68 5.73
N SER A 431 18.23 24.99 5.50
CA SER A 431 19.20 24.00 5.03
C SER A 431 19.56 22.99 6.13
N ARG A 432 19.58 23.41 7.40
CA ARG A 432 19.75 22.45 8.52
C ARG A 432 18.53 21.54 8.62
N MET A 433 17.33 22.10 8.62
CA MET A 433 16.08 21.33 8.75
C MET A 433 15.95 20.24 7.68
N THR A 434 16.33 20.52 6.43
CA THR A 434 16.29 19.50 5.35
C THR A 434 17.35 18.40 5.48
N SER A 435 18.50 18.67 6.12
CA SER A 435 19.59 17.71 6.32
C SER A 435 19.41 16.81 7.56
N THR A 436 18.69 17.27 8.60
CA THR A 436 18.44 16.49 9.83
C THR A 436 17.22 15.56 9.72
N ILE A 437 16.38 15.70 8.68
CA ILE A 437 15.15 14.91 8.47
C ILE A 437 15.40 13.40 8.34
N ASP A 438 16.61 12.95 8.01
CA ASP A 438 16.90 11.51 7.91
C ASP A 438 17.20 10.83 9.27
N ASN A 439 17.37 11.57 10.37
CA ASN A 439 17.82 10.98 11.66
C ASN A 439 16.94 11.24 12.90
N ASP A 440 16.06 12.25 12.96
CA ASP A 440 15.33 12.61 14.19
C ASP A 440 13.80 12.70 14.02
N ILE A 441 13.11 11.56 14.16
CA ILE A 441 11.64 11.46 14.19
C ILE A 441 11.07 11.47 15.63
N ASP A 442 11.89 11.21 16.66
CA ASP A 442 11.42 11.06 18.05
C ASP A 442 11.15 12.38 18.79
N TYR A 443 11.69 13.51 18.33
CA TYR A 443 11.55 14.80 19.03
C TYR A 443 10.18 15.48 18.85
N LEU A 444 9.41 15.14 17.82
CA LEU A 444 8.15 15.80 17.48
C LEU A 444 6.95 15.32 18.32
N ALA A 445 7.07 14.20 19.03
CA ALA A 445 5.99 13.67 19.86
C ALA A 445 5.83 14.38 21.23
N LEU A 446 6.82 15.15 21.66
CA LEU A 446 6.86 15.77 22.99
C LEU A 446 6.32 17.21 23.04
N ALA A 447 6.21 17.91 21.90
CA ALA A 447 5.86 19.34 21.87
C ALA A 447 4.36 19.65 22.11
N ASN A 448 3.50 18.65 22.26
CA ASN A 448 2.03 18.85 22.16
C ASN A 448 1.29 18.82 23.52
N ARG A 449 1.95 19.10 24.66
CA ARG A 449 1.40 18.75 25.99
C ARG A 449 0.86 19.89 26.88
N ASP A 450 1.13 21.18 26.62
CA ASP A 450 0.91 22.24 27.63
C ASP A 450 -0.01 23.43 27.24
N HIS A 451 -1.06 23.24 26.43
CA HIS A 451 -2.02 24.33 26.11
C HIS A 451 -3.45 24.01 26.57
N SER A 452 -3.74 24.17 27.87
CA SER A 452 -5.03 23.78 28.46
C SER A 452 -6.05 24.91 28.69
N ASN A 453 -5.77 26.18 28.38
CA ASN A 453 -6.70 27.30 28.68
C ASN A 453 -7.05 28.25 27.51
N SER A 454 -6.66 27.97 26.27
CA SER A 454 -7.13 28.76 25.12
C SER A 454 -8.51 28.30 24.68
N LYS A 455 -9.47 29.24 24.61
CA LYS A 455 -10.81 29.02 24.05
C LYS A 455 -10.65 28.51 22.63
N THR A 456 -10.85 27.21 22.41
CA THR A 456 -10.49 26.53 21.17
C THR A 456 -11.33 27.10 20.03
N LEU A 457 -10.71 27.89 19.15
CA LEU A 457 -11.33 28.38 17.93
C LEU A 457 -11.75 27.15 17.11
N ARG A 458 -13.05 26.86 17.08
CA ARG A 458 -13.61 25.77 16.26
C ARG A 458 -13.64 26.21 14.81
N LEU A 459 -12.47 26.20 14.18
CA LEU A 459 -12.34 26.39 12.75
C LEU A 459 -12.82 25.13 12.03
N GLN A 460 -14.12 24.99 11.81
CA GLN A 460 -14.70 23.89 11.04
C GLN A 460 -14.88 24.33 9.58
N THR A 461 -13.79 24.64 8.88
CA THR A 461 -13.84 24.75 7.42
C THR A 461 -13.66 23.38 6.78
N PRO A 462 -14.47 23.00 5.77
CA PRO A 462 -14.36 21.70 5.13
C PRO A 462 -12.95 21.40 4.59
N PRO A 463 -12.58 20.12 4.41
CA PRO A 463 -11.29 19.76 3.83
C PRO A 463 -11.05 20.25 2.41
N THR A 464 -12.12 20.60 1.69
CA THR A 464 -12.06 21.13 0.34
C THR A 464 -11.52 22.56 0.29
N VAL A 465 -11.69 23.36 1.34
CA VAL A 465 -11.25 24.76 1.42
C VAL A 465 -9.76 24.83 1.76
N CYS A 466 -9.00 25.59 0.99
CA CYS A 466 -7.55 25.70 1.21
C CYS A 466 -7.17 26.56 2.43
N ILE A 467 -5.88 26.52 2.81
CA ILE A 467 -5.38 27.28 3.96
C ILE A 467 -5.53 28.78 3.71
N LEU A 468 -5.14 29.26 2.53
CA LEU A 468 -5.22 30.68 2.17
C LEU A 468 -6.66 31.21 2.18
N GLU A 469 -7.60 30.48 1.58
CA GLU A 469 -9.03 30.86 1.59
C GLU A 469 -9.59 30.90 3.01
N THR A 470 -9.23 29.91 3.83
CA THR A 470 -9.64 29.88 5.24
C THR A 470 -9.05 31.08 5.99
N ALA A 471 -7.79 31.44 5.73
CA ALA A 471 -7.14 32.58 6.36
C ALA A 471 -7.81 33.91 5.96
N ARG A 472 -8.12 34.11 4.68
CA ARG A 472 -8.85 35.28 4.18
C ARG A 472 -10.24 35.42 4.81
N ALA A 473 -10.95 34.30 5.00
CA ALA A 473 -12.27 34.31 5.59
C ALA A 473 -12.24 34.68 7.09
N VAL A 474 -11.20 34.24 7.81
CA VAL A 474 -11.05 34.47 9.26
C VAL A 474 -10.45 35.86 9.54
N TYR A 475 -9.56 36.31 8.67
CA TYR A 475 -8.75 37.52 8.82
C TYR A 475 -8.94 38.48 7.63
N PRO A 476 -10.17 38.95 7.34
CA PRO A 476 -10.45 39.79 6.18
C PRO A 476 -9.73 41.14 6.18
N GLN A 477 -9.19 41.57 7.32
CA GLN A 477 -8.42 42.80 7.48
C GLN A 477 -6.97 42.71 6.99
N TYR A 478 -6.42 41.50 6.78
CA TYR A 478 -5.06 41.32 6.28
C TYR A 478 -5.09 41.06 4.76
N ASP A 479 -4.16 41.68 4.04
CA ASP A 479 -3.99 41.48 2.60
C ASP A 479 -3.24 40.17 2.31
N LEU A 480 -3.91 39.04 2.56
CA LEU A 480 -3.35 37.70 2.35
C LEU A 480 -3.42 37.34 0.86
N ASN A 481 -2.27 37.07 0.25
CA ASN A 481 -2.13 36.66 -1.15
C ASN A 481 -1.41 35.31 -1.29
N GLU A 482 -1.27 34.82 -2.53
CA GLU A 482 -0.59 33.54 -2.81
C GLU A 482 0.90 33.52 -2.46
N ALA A 483 1.52 34.69 -2.31
CA ALA A 483 2.91 34.85 -1.89
C ALA A 483 3.06 34.88 -0.36
N THR A 484 1.96 34.86 0.41
CA THR A 484 2.02 34.85 1.87
C THR A 484 2.77 33.60 2.35
N PRO A 485 3.87 33.75 3.12
CA PRO A 485 4.62 32.62 3.64
C PRO A 485 3.86 31.92 4.79
N PHE A 486 4.25 30.69 5.09
CA PHE A 486 3.80 30.03 6.32
C PHE A 486 4.38 30.73 7.57
N PRO A 487 3.59 30.87 8.65
CA PRO A 487 4.09 31.28 9.96
C PRO A 487 5.13 30.31 10.51
N VAL A 488 6.15 30.83 11.20
CA VAL A 488 7.22 30.00 11.79
C VAL A 488 6.67 28.95 12.76
N ALA A 489 5.64 29.33 13.54
CA ALA A 489 4.97 28.43 14.50
C ALA A 489 4.27 27.22 13.85
N SER A 490 4.12 27.18 12.52
CA SER A 490 3.52 26.06 11.79
C SER A 490 4.54 25.24 11.00
N MET A 491 5.82 25.63 11.01
CA MET A 491 6.88 25.00 10.20
C MET A 491 7.14 23.54 10.60
N ASP A 492 7.11 23.22 11.89
CA ASP A 492 7.33 21.84 12.35
C ASP A 492 6.29 20.88 11.76
N LYS A 493 5.02 21.32 11.73
CA LYS A 493 3.91 20.53 11.16
C LYS A 493 4.01 20.44 9.64
N LEU A 494 4.47 21.50 8.98
CA LEU A 494 4.78 21.51 7.55
C LEU A 494 5.87 20.47 7.21
N VAL A 495 6.93 20.38 8.01
CA VAL A 495 8.00 19.38 7.86
C VAL A 495 7.49 17.97 8.08
N VAL A 496 6.61 17.75 9.06
CA VAL A 496 5.93 16.46 9.26
C VAL A 496 5.15 16.08 8.00
N MET A 497 4.38 16.99 7.42
CA MET A 497 3.64 16.72 6.18
C MET A 497 4.57 16.29 5.03
N PHE A 498 5.69 16.98 4.84
CA PHE A 498 6.66 16.63 3.81
C PHE A 498 7.34 15.29 4.05
N SER A 499 7.81 15.05 5.28
CA SER A 499 8.54 13.82 5.62
C SER A 499 7.65 12.59 5.64
N VAL A 500 6.39 12.72 6.08
CA VAL A 500 5.45 11.61 6.27
C VAL A 500 4.64 11.30 5.02
N PHE A 501 4.15 12.29 4.27
CA PHE A 501 3.23 12.04 3.16
C PHE A 501 3.81 12.32 1.78
N ILE A 502 4.80 13.21 1.66
CA ILE A 502 5.35 13.60 0.36
C ILE A 502 6.65 12.87 0.05
N ASN A 503 7.45 12.59 1.07
CA ASN A 503 8.67 11.81 0.92
C ASN A 503 8.30 10.43 0.38
N SER A 504 8.72 10.14 -0.85
CA SER A 504 8.41 8.87 -1.49
C SER A 504 8.93 7.67 -0.72
N ASN A 505 9.96 7.84 0.13
CA ASN A 505 10.50 6.81 1.00
C ASN A 505 9.69 6.56 2.27
N SER A 506 8.77 7.48 2.60
CA SER A 506 7.79 7.27 3.65
C SER A 506 6.76 6.23 3.21
N TYR A 507 6.14 5.62 4.22
CA TYR A 507 5.20 4.51 4.07
C TYR A 507 3.75 4.95 3.97
N THR A 508 3.48 6.10 4.55
CA THR A 508 2.25 6.87 4.42
C THR A 508 2.37 7.84 3.25
N ALA A 509 3.38 7.67 2.37
CA ALA A 509 3.55 8.49 1.20
C ALA A 509 2.30 8.36 0.31
N VAL A 510 1.65 9.50 0.05
CA VAL A 510 0.51 9.55 -0.85
C VAL A 510 0.99 9.37 -2.30
N SER A 511 0.14 8.75 -3.11
CA SER A 511 0.42 8.38 -4.49
C SER A 511 0.36 9.59 -5.45
N LEU A 512 1.29 10.55 -5.32
CA LEU A 512 1.28 11.80 -6.10
C LEU A 512 2.05 11.75 -7.41
N PRO A 513 1.61 12.37 -8.51
CA PRO A 513 2.36 12.42 -9.76
C PRO A 513 3.81 12.92 -9.56
N SER A 514 4.79 12.24 -10.18
CA SER A 514 6.22 12.58 -10.03
C SER A 514 6.53 14.06 -10.35
N ALA A 515 5.85 14.63 -11.34
CA ALA A 515 5.99 16.04 -11.72
C ALA A 515 5.51 17.02 -10.63
N MET A 516 4.48 16.64 -9.86
CA MET A 516 4.00 17.43 -8.72
C MET A 516 5.04 17.41 -7.60
N VAL A 517 5.54 16.21 -7.22
CA VAL A 517 6.59 16.04 -6.20
C VAL A 517 7.85 16.82 -6.56
N LEU A 518 8.27 16.83 -7.83
CA LEU A 518 9.42 17.61 -8.30
C LEU A 518 9.20 19.12 -8.16
N ARG A 519 8.04 19.65 -8.57
CA ARG A 519 7.70 21.07 -8.43
C ARG A 519 7.70 21.52 -6.96
N ILE A 520 7.18 20.69 -6.06
CA ILE A 520 7.18 20.96 -4.62
C ILE A 520 8.61 20.97 -4.08
N ARG A 521 9.45 20.00 -4.46
CA ARG A 521 10.86 19.98 -4.06
C ARG A 521 11.63 21.18 -4.58
N GLU A 522 11.32 21.63 -5.79
CA GLU A 522 11.89 22.85 -6.36
C GLU A 522 11.47 24.10 -5.57
N ARG A 523 10.18 24.23 -5.21
CA ARG A 523 9.69 25.31 -4.34
C ARG A 523 10.33 25.28 -2.96
N LEU A 524 10.49 24.09 -2.37
CA LEU A 524 11.18 23.89 -1.09
C LEU A 524 12.65 24.31 -1.17
N GLY A 525 13.35 23.95 -2.26
CA GLY A 525 14.74 24.33 -2.50
C GLY A 525 14.95 25.84 -2.72
N ARG A 526 13.90 26.56 -3.17
CA ARG A 526 13.88 28.02 -3.27
C ARG A 526 13.42 28.72 -1.99
N SER A 527 13.15 27.98 -0.92
CA SER A 527 12.54 28.50 0.31
C SER A 527 11.20 29.22 0.10
N GLN A 528 10.47 28.88 -0.98
CA GLN A 528 9.16 29.45 -1.29
C GLN A 528 8.05 28.64 -0.62
N LEU A 529 7.97 28.76 0.71
CA LEU A 529 6.98 28.09 1.54
C LEU A 529 5.73 28.96 1.71
N THR A 530 4.96 29.10 0.64
CA THR A 530 3.71 29.88 0.66
C THR A 530 2.54 29.04 1.17
N LEU A 531 1.50 29.70 1.68
CA LEU A 531 0.28 29.05 2.20
C LEU A 531 -0.42 28.13 1.18
N THR A 532 -0.12 28.27 -0.12
CA THR A 532 -0.70 27.51 -1.23
C THR A 532 0.13 26.30 -1.66
N ILE A 533 1.28 26.02 -1.02
CA ILE A 533 2.21 24.95 -1.44
C ILE A 533 1.56 23.55 -1.49
N PHE A 534 0.53 23.33 -0.67
CA PHE A 534 -0.17 22.06 -0.56
C PHE A 534 -1.50 22.00 -1.32
N ASP A 535 -1.98 23.09 -1.89
CA ASP A 535 -3.32 23.14 -2.50
C ASP A 535 -3.43 22.13 -3.64
N GLU A 536 -2.40 22.07 -4.49
CA GLU A 536 -2.32 21.13 -5.59
C GLU A 536 -2.30 19.66 -5.10
N ILE A 537 -1.56 19.38 -4.03
CA ILE A 537 -1.49 18.03 -3.45
C ILE A 537 -2.83 17.64 -2.85
N LYS A 538 -3.43 18.54 -2.07
CA LYS A 538 -4.74 18.36 -1.45
C LYS A 538 -5.77 18.01 -2.51
N ASP A 539 -5.84 18.78 -3.58
CA ASP A 539 -6.81 18.56 -4.64
C ASP A 539 -6.61 17.21 -5.34
N GLU A 540 -5.36 16.81 -5.57
CA GLU A 540 -5.06 15.49 -6.12
C GLU A 540 -5.46 14.36 -5.16
N VAL A 541 -5.16 14.48 -3.86
CA VAL A 541 -5.56 13.50 -2.84
C VAL A 541 -7.09 13.41 -2.73
N LEU A 542 -7.80 14.54 -2.75
CA LEU A 542 -9.26 14.58 -2.75
C LEU A 542 -9.83 13.93 -4.02
N ASN A 543 -9.21 14.16 -5.18
CA ASN A 543 -9.61 13.51 -6.43
C ASN A 543 -9.39 12.00 -6.38
N MET A 544 -8.25 11.52 -5.85
CA MET A 544 -7.99 10.09 -5.66
C MET A 544 -9.02 9.47 -4.71
N LEU A 545 -9.29 10.10 -3.56
CA LEU A 545 -10.33 9.66 -2.63
C LEU A 545 -11.71 9.60 -3.29
N TYR A 546 -12.05 10.60 -4.11
CA TYR A 546 -13.31 10.64 -4.83
C TYR A 546 -13.46 9.46 -5.80
N PHE A 547 -12.53 9.34 -6.76
CA PHE A 547 -12.65 8.35 -7.83
C PHE A 547 -12.45 6.91 -7.34
N ASP A 548 -11.45 6.67 -6.48
CA ASP A 548 -11.03 5.31 -6.12
C ASP A 548 -11.80 4.74 -4.92
N VAL A 549 -12.13 5.60 -3.94
CA VAL A 549 -12.71 5.18 -2.67
C VAL A 549 -14.20 5.53 -2.59
N PHE A 550 -14.55 6.80 -2.80
CA PHE A 550 -15.92 7.29 -2.61
C PHE A 550 -16.92 6.66 -3.58
N THR A 551 -16.58 6.49 -4.86
CA THR A 551 -17.48 5.82 -5.81
C THR A 551 -17.87 4.39 -5.40
N ARG A 552 -17.03 3.71 -4.59
CA ARG A 552 -17.30 2.37 -4.03
C ARG A 552 -18.03 2.45 -2.71
N TYR A 553 -17.71 3.45 -1.89
CA TYR A 553 -18.41 3.75 -0.65
C TYR A 553 -19.89 4.05 -0.91
N ALA A 554 -20.18 4.94 -1.87
CA ALA A 554 -21.53 5.35 -2.25
C ALA A 554 -22.39 4.20 -2.81
N LYS A 555 -21.77 3.20 -3.46
CA LYS A 555 -22.51 2.00 -3.94
C LYS A 555 -22.92 1.05 -2.81
N ARG A 556 -22.35 1.22 -1.62
CA ARG A 556 -22.57 0.34 -0.47
C ARG A 556 -23.54 0.95 0.55
N LYS A 557 -23.59 2.29 0.62
CA LYS A 557 -24.66 3.03 1.26
C LYS A 557 -25.95 2.76 0.48
#